data_AF-A0A534NZ26-F1
#
_entry.id   AF-A0A534NZ26-F1
#
_cell.length_a   1.000
_cell.length_b   1.000
_cell.length_c   1.000
_cell.angle_alpha   90.00
_cell.angle_beta   90.00
_cell.angle_gamma   90.00
#
_symmetry.space_group_name_H-M   'P 1'
#
loop_
_entity.id
_entity.type
_entity.pdbx_description
1 polymer ?
#
loop_
_entity_poly.entity_id
_entity_poly.type
_entity_poly.pdbx_seq_one_letter_code
_entity_poly.pdbx_strand_id
1 'polypeptide(L)'
;MQPSTVPSSAGSLAMYLAEINRYPLLTVDEEQRLARLYAKNGDLDAAHKLVTSNLRFVVKVAYEYRSYGIKMADLIQEGNIGLMKAVQKFDADKGIRLISYAVWWIRA
;
A
#
# COMPACT_ATOMS: atom_id res chain seq x y z
N MET A 1 -38.32 -5.05 -13.98
CA MET A 1 -36.92 -4.87 -14.41
C MET A 1 -36.29 -3.88 -13.45
N GLN A 2 -35.52 -4.35 -12.45
CA GLN A 2 -34.79 -3.44 -11.59
C GLN A 2 -33.50 -3.01 -12.30
N PRO A 3 -33.15 -1.72 -12.35
CA PRO A 3 -31.92 -1.28 -12.98
C PRO A 3 -30.74 -1.73 -12.11
N SER A 4 -29.88 -2.59 -12.66
CA SER A 4 -28.60 -2.95 -12.07
C SER A 4 -27.75 -1.69 -11.96
N THR A 5 -27.69 -1.09 -10.77
CA THR A 5 -26.78 0.00 -10.46
C THR A 5 -25.36 -0.56 -10.43
N VAL A 6 -24.69 -0.53 -11.58
CA VAL A 6 -23.24 -0.74 -11.63
C VAL A 6 -22.61 0.32 -10.72
N PRO A 7 -21.82 -0.04 -9.69
CA PRO A 7 -21.25 0.95 -8.81
C PRO A 7 -20.37 1.89 -9.64
N SER A 8 -20.61 3.19 -9.51
CA SER A 8 -19.76 4.20 -10.13
C SER A 8 -18.33 4.06 -9.61
N SER A 9 -17.34 4.37 -10.43
CA SER A 9 -15.92 4.30 -10.03
C SER A 9 -15.61 5.12 -8.77
N ALA A 10 -16.34 6.22 -8.56
CA ALA A 10 -16.29 7.02 -7.34
C ALA A 10 -16.77 6.26 -6.10
N GLY A 11 -17.83 5.45 -6.21
CA GLY A 11 -18.31 4.58 -5.14
C GLY A 11 -17.30 3.48 -4.79
N SER A 12 -16.65 2.91 -5.81
CA SER A 12 -15.57 1.92 -5.65
C SER A 12 -14.36 2.50 -4.89
N LEU A 13 -13.93 3.73 -5.22
CA LEU A 13 -12.81 4.37 -4.53
C LEU A 13 -13.15 4.70 -3.07
N ALA A 14 -14.35 5.21 -2.79
CA ALA A 14 -14.77 5.51 -1.43
C ALA A 14 -14.76 4.26 -0.53
N MET A 15 -15.25 3.12 -1.05
CA MET A 15 -15.21 1.84 -0.35
C MET A 15 -13.78 1.37 -0.10
N TYR A 16 -12.89 1.49 -1.08
CA TYR A 16 -11.47 1.17 -0.91
C TYR A 16 -10.83 2.02 0.19
N LEU A 17 -11.06 3.33 0.20
CA LEU A 17 -10.50 4.23 1.22
C LEU A 17 -11.04 3.89 2.62
N ALA A 18 -12.32 3.49 2.73
CA ALA A 18 -12.89 3.02 3.99
C ALA A 18 -12.21 1.73 4.47
N GLU A 19 -11.97 0.77 3.57
CA GLU A 19 -11.35 -0.51 3.89
C GLU A 19 -9.91 -0.35 4.39
N ILE A 20 -9.06 0.40 3.68
CA ILE A 20 -7.66 0.54 4.07
C ILE A 20 -7.45 1.25 5.41
N ASN A 21 -8.43 2.05 5.84
CA ASN A 21 -8.39 2.71 7.15
C ASN A 21 -8.61 1.74 8.31
N ARG A 22 -9.09 0.51 8.05
CA ARG A 22 -9.28 -0.53 9.06
C ARG A 22 -7.99 -1.27 9.42
N TYR A 23 -6.98 -1.22 8.55
CA TYR A 23 -5.71 -1.88 8.83
C TYR A 23 -4.92 -1.13 9.91
N PRO A 24 -4.44 -1.83 10.96
CA PRO A 24 -3.67 -1.21 12.02
C PRO A 24 -2.30 -0.77 11.50
N LEU A 25 -1.77 0.30 12.11
CA LEU A 25 -0.38 0.70 11.90
C LEU A 25 0.53 -0.28 12.64
N LEU A 26 1.68 -0.59 12.04
CA LEU A 26 2.70 -1.39 12.68
C LEU A 26 3.61 -0.51 13.53
N THR A 27 3.95 -1.02 14.71
CA THR A 27 5.10 -0.54 15.46
C THR A 27 6.41 -0.88 14.72
N VAL A 28 7.51 -0.24 15.13
CA VAL A 28 8.83 -0.51 14.55
C VAL A 28 9.24 -1.97 14.73
N ASP A 29 9.00 -2.53 15.92
CA ASP A 29 9.35 -3.92 16.24
C ASP A 29 8.52 -4.92 15.41
N GLU A 30 7.23 -4.64 15.21
CA GLU A 30 6.37 -5.46 14.35
C GLU A 30 6.83 -5.40 12.89
N GLU A 31 7.12 -4.20 12.36
CA GLU A 31 7.63 -4.00 11.00
C GLU A 31 8.93 -4.80 10.79
N GLN A 32 9.89 -4.68 11.72
CA GLN A 32 11.14 -5.42 11.66
C GLN A 32 10.93 -6.94 11.73
N ARG A 33 10.08 -7.41 12.64
CA ARG A 33 9.78 -8.84 12.79
C ARG A 33 9.14 -9.42 11.53
N LEU A 34 8.15 -8.73 10.97
CA LEU A 34 7.45 -9.16 9.76
C LEU A 34 8.38 -9.15 8.55
N ALA A 35 9.20 -8.10 8.40
CA ALA A 35 10.17 -8.01 7.32
C ALA A 35 11.22 -9.14 7.39
N ARG A 36 11.73 -9.45 8.58
CA ARG A 36 12.65 -10.57 8.78
C ARG A 36 12.02 -11.93 8.54
N LEU A 37 10.75 -12.11 8.93
CA LEU A 37 10.00 -13.33 8.59
C LEU A 37 9.95 -13.49 7.08
N TYR A 38 9.34 -12.52 6.38
CA TYR A 38 9.19 -12.57 4.94
C TYR A 38 10.51 -12.80 4.20
N ALA A 39 11.58 -12.09 4.56
CA ALA A 39 12.90 -12.26 3.95
C ALA A 39 13.50 -13.67 4.15
N LYS A 40 13.24 -14.31 5.30
CA LYS A 40 13.82 -15.62 5.64
C LYS A 40 13.07 -16.79 5.01
N ASN A 41 11.75 -16.74 4.97
CA ASN A 41 10.91 -17.90 4.65
C ASN A 41 9.84 -17.63 3.58
N GLY A 42 9.77 -16.42 3.03
CA GLY A 42 8.74 -16.03 2.07
C GLY A 42 7.33 -15.96 2.67
N ASP A 43 7.19 -15.72 3.98
CA ASP A 43 5.90 -15.62 4.68
C ASP A 43 4.99 -14.55 4.05
N LEU A 44 4.00 -15.03 3.30
CA LEU A 44 3.06 -14.19 2.57
C LEU A 44 2.12 -13.42 3.51
N ASP A 45 1.82 -13.96 4.70
CA ASP A 45 1.02 -13.23 5.69
C ASP A 45 1.80 -12.05 6.26
N ALA A 46 3.12 -12.22 6.43
CA ALA A 46 4.00 -11.13 6.83
C ALA A 46 4.08 -10.05 5.75
N ALA A 47 4.27 -10.42 4.48
CA ALA A 47 4.22 -9.49 3.37
C ALA A 47 2.86 -8.78 3.27
N HIS A 48 1.76 -9.51 3.42
CA HIS A 48 0.42 -8.96 3.38
C HIS A 48 0.20 -7.91 4.49
N LYS A 49 0.66 -8.18 5.72
CA LYS A 49 0.60 -7.19 6.82
C LYS A 49 1.46 -5.96 6.54
N LEU A 50 2.68 -6.15 6.05
CA LEU A 50 3.56 -5.04 5.67
C LEU A 50 2.93 -4.15 4.58
N VAL A 51 2.28 -4.74 3.58
CA VAL A 51 1.61 -3.98 2.52
C VAL A 51 0.37 -3.27 3.07
N THR A 52 -0.55 -4.00 3.70
CA THR A 52 -1.86 -3.48 4.13
C THR A 52 -1.75 -2.35 5.15
N SER A 53 -0.83 -2.44 6.10
CA SER A 53 -0.55 -1.38 7.08
C SER A 53 0.01 -0.09 6.46
N ASN A 54 0.48 -0.13 5.22
CA ASN A 54 1.08 1.01 4.52
C ASN A 54 0.24 1.56 3.34
N LEU A 55 -0.94 1.00 3.06
CA LEU A 55 -1.80 1.46 1.94
C LEU A 55 -2.22 2.93 2.10
N ARG A 56 -2.43 3.40 3.33
CA ARG A 56 -2.76 4.81 3.61
C ARG A 56 -1.63 5.76 3.17
N PHE A 57 -0.38 5.31 3.23
CA PHE A 57 0.77 6.07 2.76
C PHE A 57 0.81 6.13 1.24
N VAL A 58 0.48 5.03 0.54
CA VAL A 58 0.36 5.03 -0.93
C VAL A 58 -0.66 6.07 -1.38
N VAL A 59 -1.84 6.09 -0.75
CA VAL A 59 -2.88 7.09 -1.07
C VAL A 59 -2.35 8.50 -0.86
N LYS A 60 -1.65 8.77 0.25
CA LYS A 60 -1.03 10.08 0.51
C LYS A 60 -0.08 10.49 -0.62
N VAL A 61 0.79 9.60 -1.08
CA VAL A 61 1.72 9.88 -2.18
C VAL A 61 0.97 10.08 -3.50
N ALA A 62 -0.03 9.25 -3.82
CA ALA A 62 -0.85 9.40 -5.02
C ALA A 62 -1.56 10.76 -5.09
N TYR A 63 -1.98 11.32 -3.95
CA TYR A 63 -2.58 12.66 -3.89
C TYR A 63 -1.65 13.77 -4.37
N GLU A 64 -0.33 13.59 -4.30
CA GLU A 64 0.67 14.55 -4.83
C GLU A 64 0.60 14.65 -6.36
N TYR A 65 0.07 13.61 -7.04
CA TYR A 65 0.00 13.51 -8.51
C TYR A 65 -1.41 13.76 -9.08
N ARG A 66 -2.38 14.18 -8.26
CA ARG A 66 -3.77 14.36 -8.70
C ARG A 66 -3.96 15.42 -9.79
N SER A 67 -3.05 16.40 -9.88
CA SER A 67 -3.12 17.52 -10.83
C SER A 67 -2.69 17.14 -12.25
N TYR A 68 -2.14 15.94 -12.44
CA TYR A 68 -1.64 15.47 -13.75
C TYR A 68 -2.75 14.91 -14.66
N GLY A 69 -4.02 14.99 -14.25
CA GLY A 69 -5.17 14.53 -15.05
C GLY A 69 -5.37 13.01 -15.07
N ILE A 70 -4.54 12.25 -14.35
CA ILE A 70 -4.69 10.80 -14.17
C ILE A 70 -5.75 10.53 -13.10
N LYS A 71 -6.57 9.48 -13.30
CA LYS A 71 -7.57 9.08 -12.31
C LYS A 71 -6.89 8.64 -11.01
N MET A 72 -7.43 9.08 -9.88
CA MET A 72 -6.89 8.75 -8.56
C MET A 72 -6.77 7.24 -8.31
N ALA A 73 -7.76 6.46 -8.76
CA ALA A 73 -7.73 5.01 -8.64
C ALA A 73 -6.52 4.39 -9.36
N ASP A 74 -6.18 4.88 -10.55
CA ASP A 74 -5.06 4.36 -11.33
C ASP A 74 -3.72 4.71 -10.65
N LEU A 75 -3.57 5.95 -10.15
CA LEU A 75 -2.39 6.37 -9.37
C LEU A 75 -2.19 5.51 -8.11
N ILE A 76 -3.27 5.21 -7.40
CA ILE A 76 -3.22 4.35 -6.20
C ILE A 76 -2.83 2.92 -6.57
N GLN A 77 -3.38 2.38 -7.67
CA GLN A 77 -3.07 1.01 -8.10
C GLN A 77 -1.59 0.86 -8.47
N GLU A 78 -1.03 1.78 -9.25
CA GLU A 78 0.41 1.80 -9.56
C GLU A 78 1.26 1.97 -8.30
N GLY A 79 0.87 2.88 -7.42
CA GLY A 79 1.56 3.07 -6.13
C GLY A 79 1.52 1.82 -5.25
N ASN A 80 0.42 1.06 -5.26
CA ASN A 80 0.31 -0.21 -4.54
C ASN A 80 1.25 -1.27 -5.12
N ILE A 81 1.41 -1.31 -6.45
CA ILE A 81 2.39 -2.18 -7.12
C ILE A 81 3.82 -1.77 -6.71
N GLY A 82 4.11 -0.46 -6.68
CA GLY A 82 5.36 0.07 -6.16
C GLY A 82 5.64 -0.37 -4.72
N LEU A 83 4.65 -0.26 -3.83
CA LEU A 83 4.77 -0.73 -2.45
C LEU A 83 5.05 -2.24 -2.36
N MET A 84 4.35 -3.07 -3.16
CA MET A 84 4.62 -4.51 -3.19
C MET A 84 6.06 -4.82 -3.62
N LYS A 85 6.58 -4.13 -4.65
CA LYS A 85 7.99 -4.25 -5.07
C LYS A 85 8.96 -3.78 -3.99
N ALA A 86 8.61 -2.73 -3.24
CA ALA A 86 9.40 -2.28 -2.10
C ALA A 86 9.47 -3.35 -1.01
N VAL A 87 8.34 -3.95 -0.62
CA VAL A 87 8.29 -5.02 0.39
C VAL A 87 9.12 -6.23 -0.05
N GLN A 88 9.07 -6.61 -1.33
CA GLN A 88 9.89 -7.69 -1.91
C GLN A 88 11.39 -7.48 -1.76
N LYS A 89 11.85 -6.23 -1.69
CA LYS A 89 13.27 -5.86 -1.70
C LYS A 89 13.72 -5.18 -0.41
N PHE A 90 12.83 -5.05 0.56
CA PHE A 90 13.10 -4.34 1.80
C PHE A 90 13.99 -5.19 2.70
N ASP A 91 15.03 -4.55 3.25
CA ASP A 91 15.96 -5.16 4.18
C ASP A 91 15.90 -4.40 5.50
N ALA A 92 15.30 -5.03 6.50
CA ALA A 92 15.11 -4.44 7.83
C ALA A 92 16.43 -4.32 8.63
N ASP A 93 17.48 -5.06 8.25
CA ASP A 93 18.76 -5.03 8.96
C ASP A 93 19.56 -3.76 8.64
N LYS A 94 19.16 -3.01 7.61
CA LYS A 94 19.71 -1.68 7.28
C LYS A 94 19.27 -0.56 8.22
N GLY A 95 18.38 -0.84 9.18
CA GLY A 95 17.96 0.13 10.20
C GLY A 95 17.07 1.27 9.69
N ILE A 96 16.58 1.21 8.46
CA ILE A 96 15.65 2.20 7.90
C ILE A 96 14.21 1.70 7.98
N ARG A 97 13.26 2.62 8.07
CA ARG A 97 11.82 2.30 8.04
C ARG A 97 11.38 1.88 6.64
N LEU A 98 10.45 0.93 6.56
CA LEU A 98 9.88 0.48 5.28
C LEU A 98 9.33 1.65 4.47
N ILE A 99 8.60 2.58 5.10
CA ILE A 99 8.01 3.74 4.41
C ILE A 99 9.07 4.63 3.75
N SER A 100 10.22 4.80 4.39
CA SER A 100 11.33 5.60 3.87
C SER A 100 11.97 4.96 2.64
N TYR A 101 11.97 3.63 2.59
CA TYR A 101 12.41 2.87 1.43
C TYR A 101 11.34 2.86 0.32
N ALA A 102 10.08 2.64 0.68
CA ALA A 102 8.97 2.41 -0.24
C ALA A 102 8.60 3.65 -1.07
N VAL A 103 8.80 4.86 -0.56
CA VAL A 103 8.41 6.10 -1.28
C VAL A 103 9.03 6.19 -2.68
N TRP A 104 10.26 5.72 -2.87
CA TRP A 104 10.92 5.72 -4.17
C TRP A 104 10.28 4.76 -5.16
N TRP A 105 9.80 3.61 -4.67
CA TRP A 105 9.11 2.61 -5.48
C TRP A 105 7.68 3.03 -5.80
N ILE A 106 7.00 3.74 -4.89
CA ILE A 106 5.64 4.23 -5.08
C ILE A 106 5.59 5.35 -6.13
N ARG A 107 6.68 6.14 -6.25
CA ARG A 107 6.78 7.26 -7.19
C ARG A 107 7.34 6.89 -8.57
N ALA A 108 7.89 5.68 -8.71
CA ALA A 108 8.53 5.21 -9.94
C ALA A 108 7.50 4.72 -10.95
#